data_AF-A0A957WY47-F1
#
_entry.id   AF-A0A957WY47-F1
#
_cell.length_a   1.000
_cell.length_b   1.000
_cell.length_c   1.000
_cell.angle_alpha   90.00
_cell.angle_beta   90.00
_cell.angle_gamma   90.00
#
_symmetry.space_group_name_H-M   'P 1'
#
loop_
_entity.id
_entity.type
_entity.pdbx_description
1 polymer ?
#
loop_
_entity_poly.entity_id
_entity_poly.type
_entity_poly.pdbx_seq_one_letter_code
_entity_poly.pdbx_strand_id
1 'polypeptide(L)'
;MVENIANLVATVDGYRLEANQHLDPKTQTELGQFMTPASVAEFMASLFCVPGPQITLLDPGAGVGSLTAAFVARQLGNGLKLQNLTVDTYELDSFLIRYL
;
A
#
# COMPACT_ATOMS: atom_id res chain seq x y z
N MET A 1 14.10 1.05 -15.29
CA MET A 1 13.51 1.81 -14.18
C MET A 1 12.03 1.49 -13.99
N VAL A 2 11.23 1.44 -15.07
CA VAL A 2 9.78 1.10 -15.02
C VAL A 2 9.49 -0.34 -14.57
N GLU A 3 10.28 -1.33 -15.00
CA GLU A 3 10.09 -2.74 -14.60
C GLU A 3 10.21 -2.99 -13.09
N ASN A 4 11.10 -2.26 -12.41
CA ASN A 4 11.32 -2.42 -10.96
C ASN A 4 10.15 -1.86 -10.13
N ILE A 5 9.34 -0.98 -10.72
CA ILE A 5 8.23 -0.29 -10.05
C ILE A 5 6.94 -1.12 -10.13
N ALA A 6 6.64 -1.69 -11.31
CA ALA A 6 5.54 -2.64 -11.48
C ALA A 6 5.72 -3.89 -10.59
N ASN A 7 6.97 -4.26 -10.31
CA ASN A 7 7.32 -5.35 -9.40
C ASN A 7 6.86 -5.08 -7.95
N LEU A 8 6.85 -3.82 -7.50
CA LEU A 8 6.45 -3.49 -6.12
C LEU A 8 4.97 -3.78 -5.86
N VAL A 9 4.07 -3.29 -6.72
CA VAL A 9 2.62 -3.51 -6.56
C VAL A 9 2.27 -4.99 -6.64
N ALA A 10 2.87 -5.72 -7.58
CA ALA A 10 2.68 -7.16 -7.72
C ALA A 10 3.19 -7.93 -6.49
N THR A 11 4.34 -7.54 -5.93
CA THR A 11 4.90 -8.16 -4.71
C THR A 11 3.96 -7.98 -3.52
N VAL A 12 3.47 -6.76 -3.30
CA VAL A 12 2.54 -6.48 -2.19
C VAL A 12 1.18 -7.16 -2.41
N ASP A 13 0.71 -7.31 -3.65
CA ASP A 13 -0.49 -8.13 -3.91
C ASP A 13 -0.26 -9.62 -3.59
N GLY A 14 0.97 -10.11 -3.78
CA GLY A 14 1.40 -11.43 -3.29
C GLY A 14 1.29 -11.54 -1.76
N TYR A 15 1.79 -10.54 -1.02
CA TYR A 15 1.65 -10.48 0.44
C TYR A 15 0.20 -10.41 0.89
N ARG A 16 -0.65 -9.68 0.16
CA ARG A 16 -2.09 -9.64 0.41
C ARG A 16 -2.71 -11.03 0.30
N LEU A 17 -2.37 -11.78 -0.75
CA LEU A 17 -2.89 -13.13 -0.95
C LEU A 17 -2.40 -14.08 0.14
N GLU A 18 -1.14 -13.98 0.54
CA GLU A 18 -0.58 -14.77 1.63
C GLU A 18 -1.23 -14.43 2.98
N ALA A 19 -1.35 -13.14 3.31
CA ALA A 19 -1.98 -12.68 4.55
C ALA A 19 -3.43 -13.15 4.64
N ASN A 20 -4.20 -13.03 3.55
CA ASN A 20 -5.58 -13.50 3.50
C ASN A 20 -5.75 -15.01 3.76
N GLN A 21 -4.72 -15.83 3.54
CA GLN A 21 -4.76 -17.26 3.87
C GLN A 21 -4.58 -17.55 5.37
N HIS A 22 -4.00 -16.61 6.11
CA HIS A 22 -3.62 -16.78 7.52
C HIS A 22 -4.46 -15.95 8.49
N LEU A 23 -5.16 -14.93 8.00
CA LEU A 23 -6.07 -14.12 8.80
C LEU A 23 -7.32 -14.94 9.20
N ASP A 24 -7.67 -14.90 10.49
CA ASP A 24 -8.89 -15.54 11.00
C ASP A 24 -10.13 -14.81 10.45
N PRO A 25 -11.05 -15.49 9.74
CA PRO A 25 -12.29 -14.89 9.23
C PRO A 25 -13.13 -14.20 10.30
N LYS A 26 -13.09 -14.68 11.56
CA LYS A 26 -13.79 -14.03 12.67
C LYS A 26 -13.18 -12.67 13.00
N THR A 27 -11.87 -12.62 13.18
CA THR A 27 -11.14 -11.36 13.42
C THR A 27 -11.30 -10.39 12.25
N GLN A 28 -11.27 -10.86 11.01
CA GLN A 28 -11.52 -10.01 9.84
C GLN A 28 -12.90 -9.34 9.90
N THR A 29 -13.92 -10.09 10.32
CA THR A 29 -15.29 -9.57 10.41
C THR A 29 -15.44 -8.60 11.58
N GLU A 30 -14.87 -8.92 12.74
CA GLU A 30 -14.92 -8.09 13.95
C GLU A 30 -14.19 -6.76 13.77
N LEU A 31 -13.04 -6.77 13.08
CA LEU A 31 -12.23 -5.57 12.81
C LEU A 31 -12.65 -4.85 11.52
N GLY A 32 -13.51 -5.45 10.68
CA GLY A 32 -13.84 -4.91 9.35
C GLY A 32 -12.63 -4.91 8.39
N GLN A 33 -11.74 -5.89 8.53
CA GLN A 33 -10.43 -5.92 7.91
C GLN A 33 -10.49 -6.60 6.53
N PHE A 34 -10.78 -5.80 5.51
CA PHE A 34 -10.84 -6.26 4.11
C PHE A 34 -9.68 -5.68 3.31
N MET A 35 -8.78 -6.55 2.87
CA MET A 35 -7.58 -6.10 2.14
C MET A 35 -7.89 -5.63 0.72
N THR A 36 -7.26 -4.54 0.30
CA THR A 36 -7.45 -3.91 -1.01
C THR A 36 -6.65 -4.62 -2.12
N PRO A 37 -7.30 -5.14 -3.19
CA PRO A 37 -6.60 -5.69 -4.35
C PRO A 37 -5.76 -4.64 -5.09
N ALA A 38 -4.69 -5.08 -5.78
CA ALA A 38 -3.80 -4.20 -6.55
C ALA A 38 -4.52 -3.18 -7.43
N SER A 39 -5.49 -3.61 -8.24
CA SER A 39 -6.21 -2.72 -9.16
C SER A 39 -6.99 -1.61 -8.45
N VAL A 40 -7.53 -1.90 -7.25
CA VAL A 40 -8.24 -0.91 -6.43
C VAL A 40 -7.23 0.03 -5.76
N ALA A 41 -6.10 -0.49 -5.29
CA ALA A 41 -5.03 0.32 -4.72
C ALA A 41 -4.43 1.29 -5.76
N GLU A 42 -4.20 0.83 -6.98
CA GLU A 42 -3.77 1.67 -8.12
C GLU A 42 -4.79 2.75 -8.46
N PHE A 43 -6.07 2.39 -8.47
CA PHE A 43 -7.15 3.36 -8.66
C PHE A 43 -7.16 4.41 -7.54
N MET A 44 -7.08 4.01 -6.28
CA MET A 44 -7.05 4.94 -5.14
C MET A 44 -5.81 5.83 -5.17
N ALA A 45 -4.63 5.26 -5.44
CA ALA A 45 -3.39 6.02 -5.65
C ALA A 45 -3.53 7.04 -6.78
N SER A 46 -4.38 6.78 -7.78
CA SER A 46 -4.63 7.70 -8.87
C SER A 46 -5.34 8.99 -8.49
N LEU A 47 -6.08 8.96 -7.38
CA LEU A 47 -6.87 10.09 -6.88
C LEU A 47 -6.03 11.12 -6.12
N PHE A 48 -4.78 10.78 -5.77
CA PHE A 48 -3.92 11.69 -5.03
C PHE A 48 -3.42 12.84 -5.92
N CYS A 49 -3.69 14.06 -5.48
CA CYS A 49 -3.08 15.29 -6.01
C CYS A 49 -1.85 15.63 -5.17
N VAL A 50 -0.65 15.43 -5.72
CA VAL A 50 0.60 15.70 -5.01
C VAL A 50 1.11 17.10 -5.37
N PRO A 51 1.24 18.02 -4.38
CA PRO A 51 1.51 19.42 -4.65
C PRO A 51 2.99 19.75 -4.92
N GLY A 52 3.91 18.79 -4.72
CA GLY A 52 5.34 19.07 -4.86
C GLY A 52 6.24 17.85 -4.71
N PRO A 53 7.58 18.06 -4.72
CA PRO A 53 8.57 16.99 -4.71
C PRO A 53 8.83 16.37 -3.32
N GLN A 54 8.26 16.95 -2.26
CA GLN A 54 8.35 16.45 -0.89
C GLN A 54 6.97 16.00 -0.45
N ILE A 55 6.86 14.73 -0.06
CA ILE A 55 5.60 14.09 0.25
C ILE A 55 5.68 13.49 1.67
N THR A 56 4.62 13.71 2.45
CA THR A 56 4.35 12.94 3.66
C THR A 56 3.01 12.24 3.46
N LEU A 57 3.01 10.92 3.45
CA LEU A 57 1.83 10.08 3.30
C LEU A 57 1.49 9.44 4.64
N LEU A 58 0.22 9.52 5.04
CA LEU A 58 -0.34 8.75 6.15
C LEU A 58 -1.23 7.65 5.57
N ASP A 59 -0.94 6.40 5.91
CA ASP A 59 -1.73 5.21 5.53
C ASP A 59 -2.26 4.52 6.79
N PRO A 60 -3.42 4.96 7.31
CA PRO A 60 -4.03 4.36 8.50
C PRO A 60 -4.81 3.09 8.10
N GLY A 61 -4.62 2.00 8.84
CA GLY A 61 -5.15 0.69 8.45
C GLY A 61 -4.44 0.18 7.20
N ALA A 62 -3.10 0.33 7.17
CA ALA A 62 -2.30 0.03 5.99
C ALA A 62 -2.42 -1.44 5.54
N GLY A 63 -2.80 -2.35 6.44
CA GLY A 63 -2.83 -3.77 6.17
C GLY A 63 -1.44 -4.27 5.78
N VAL A 64 -1.33 -4.81 4.56
CA VAL A 64 -0.04 -5.21 3.97
C VAL A 64 0.66 -4.08 3.19
N GLY A 65 0.12 -2.87 3.19
CA GLY A 65 0.67 -1.70 2.50
C GLY A 65 0.27 -1.57 1.03
N SER A 66 -0.86 -2.16 0.60
CA SER A 66 -1.31 -2.13 -0.81
C SER A 66 -1.40 -0.71 -1.38
N LEU A 67 -2.03 0.21 -0.64
CA LEU A 67 -2.19 1.60 -1.09
C LEU A 67 -0.85 2.33 -1.11
N THR A 68 -0.06 2.21 -0.04
CA THR A 68 1.30 2.75 0.03
C THR A 68 2.15 2.29 -1.16
N ALA A 69 2.17 1.00 -1.47
CA ALA A 69 2.90 0.45 -2.61
C ALA A 69 2.45 1.04 -3.95
N ALA A 70 1.14 1.09 -4.19
CA ALA A 70 0.57 1.67 -5.40
C ALA A 70 0.87 3.17 -5.53
N PHE A 71 0.83 3.92 -4.42
CA PHE A 71 1.17 5.33 -4.37
C PHE A 71 2.64 5.57 -4.70
N VAL A 72 3.55 4.86 -4.02
CA VAL A 72 5.00 4.93 -4.27
C VAL A 72 5.31 4.61 -5.73
N ALA A 73 4.73 3.51 -6.23
CA ALA A 73 4.93 3.08 -7.60
C ALA A 73 4.47 4.15 -8.61
N ARG A 74 3.30 4.74 -8.39
CA ARG A 74 2.80 5.83 -9.22
C ARG A 74 3.73 7.05 -9.21
N GLN A 75 4.22 7.48 -8.05
CA GLN A 75 5.08 8.68 -7.99
C GLN A 75 6.43 8.46 -8.66
N LEU A 76 7.01 7.27 -8.51
CA LEU A 76 8.26 6.91 -9.21
C LEU A 76 8.06 6.73 -10.72
N GLY A 77 6.88 6.24 -11.15
CA GLY A 77 6.54 6.02 -12.56
C GLY A 77 6.19 7.30 -13.33
N ASN A 78 5.62 8.30 -12.68
CA ASN A 78 5.14 9.54 -13.33
C ASN A 78 6.25 10.56 -13.63
N GLY A 79 7.53 10.23 -13.41
CA GLY A 79 8.65 11.13 -13.69
C GLY A 79 8.70 12.37 -12.80
N LEU A 80 7.95 12.37 -11.70
CA LEU A 80 8.05 13.39 -10.65
C LEU A 80 9.48 13.37 -10.11
N LYS A 81 10.14 14.53 -10.01
CA LYS A 81 11.42 14.64 -9.29
C LYS A 81 11.15 14.56 -7.79
N LEU A 82 10.80 13.38 -7.31
CA LEU A 82 10.63 13.10 -5.90
C LEU A 82 11.96 13.36 -5.19
N GLN A 83 11.95 14.32 -4.25
CA GLN A 83 13.10 14.63 -3.40
C GLN A 83 13.03 13.85 -2.09
N ASN A 84 11.84 13.77 -1.51
CA ASN A 84 11.59 13.02 -0.29
C ASN A 84 10.17 12.45 -0.28
N LEU A 85 10.02 11.22 0.21
CA LEU A 85 8.75 10.60 0.54
C LEU A 85 8.88 9.95 1.91
N THR A 86 8.17 10.51 2.88
CA THR A 86 7.98 9.92 4.20
C THR A 86 6.62 9.25 4.23
N VAL A 87 6.54 8.02 4.72
CA VAL A 87 5.28 7.28 4.86
C VAL A 87 5.12 6.85 6.31
N ASP A 88 4.01 7.25 6.91
CA ASP A 88 3.58 6.80 8.23
C ASP A 88 2.45 5.80 8.06
N THR A 89 2.71 4.53 8.38
CA THR A 89 1.72 3.45 8.31
C THR A 89 1.26 3.05 9.70
N TYR A 90 -0.04 2.86 9.89
CA TYR A 90 -0.60 2.34 11.14
C TYR A 90 -1.40 1.06 10.88
N GLU A 91 -1.17 0.05 11.69
CA GLU A 91 -1.89 -1.22 11.64
C GLU A 91 -2.09 -1.73 13.07
N LEU A 92 -3.31 -2.19 13.38
CA LEU A 92 -3.69 -2.68 14.71
C LEU A 92 -3.38 -4.17 14.84
N ASP A 93 -3.44 -4.91 13.74
CA ASP A 93 -3.15 -6.33 13.71
C ASP A 93 -1.64 -6.58 13.69
N SER A 94 -1.11 -7.06 14.81
CA SER A 94 0.30 -7.44 14.95
C SER A 94 0.79 -8.46 13.91
N PHE A 95 -0.10 -9.29 13.38
CA PHE A 95 0.22 -10.20 12.29
C PHE A 95 0.48 -9.44 10.98
N LEU A 96 -0.26 -8.37 10.71
CA LEU A 96 -0.09 -7.58 9.50
C LEU A 96 1.09 -6.59 9.57
N ILE A 97 1.45 -6.11 10.76
CA ILE A 97 2.61 -5.22 10.96
C ILE A 97 3.89 -5.76 10.33
N ARG A 98 4.08 -7.09 10.27
CA ARG A 98 5.29 -7.71 9.70
C ARG A 98 5.46 -7.52 8.19
N TYR A 99 4.42 -7.07 7.49
CA TYR A 99 4.47 -6.78 6.05
C TYR A 99 4.85 -5.33 5.74
N LEU A 100 4.88 -4.45 6.77
CA LEU A 100 5.15 -3.01 6.66
C LEU A 100 6.63 -2.68 6.93
#